data_AF-A0A4V1UD45-F1
#
_entry.id   AF-A0A4V1UD45-F1
#
_cell.length_a   1.000
_cell.length_b   1.000
_cell.length_c   1.000
_cell.angle_alpha   90.00
_cell.angle_beta   90.00
_cell.angle_gamma   90.00
#
_symmetry.space_group_name_H-M   'P 1'
#
loop_
_entity.id
_entity.type
_entity.pdbx_description
1 polymer ?
#
loop_
_entity_poly.entity_id
_entity_poly.type
_entity_poly.pdbx_seq_one_letter_code
_entity_poly.pdbx_strand_id
1 'polypeptide(L)'
;MKSNYTRFLIIQREGQTVQVKDANKASVTFHTDHSRGSLAKVLTAIAEGGINLSKLQSFPIPGSDWKYAFHADMEFDNIEQFEEVITKIEPLTEETKVYGVYKKGEVVS
;
A
#
# COMPACT_ATOMS: atom_id res chain seq x y z
N MET A 1 -21.13 17.91 14.53
CA MET A 1 -21.11 18.25 13.09
C MET A 1 -20.78 16.98 12.31
N LYS A 2 -21.49 16.69 11.22
CA LYS A 2 -21.12 15.62 10.29
C LYS A 2 -20.05 16.17 9.36
N SER A 3 -18.82 15.70 9.52
CA SER A 3 -17.73 16.02 8.62
C SER A 3 -17.79 15.08 7.41
N ASN A 4 -18.24 15.60 6.27
CA ASN A 4 -18.25 14.88 5.01
C ASN A 4 -17.03 15.30 4.19
N TYR A 5 -16.18 14.34 3.83
CA TYR A 5 -15.05 14.56 2.95
C TYR A 5 -15.01 13.48 1.88
N THR A 6 -14.60 13.86 0.67
CA THR A 6 -14.33 12.94 -0.44
C THR A 6 -12.86 12.98 -0.76
N ARG A 7 -12.18 11.82 -0.73
CA ARG A 7 -10.78 11.70 -1.13
C ARG A 7 -10.70 11.43 -2.64
N PHE A 8 -9.96 12.26 -3.36
CA PHE A 8 -9.66 12.07 -4.78
C PHE A 8 -8.20 11.62 -4.96
N LEU A 9 -7.94 10.85 -6.02
CA LEU A 9 -6.61 10.47 -6.46
C LEU A 9 -6.38 11.02 -7.87
N ILE A 10 -5.26 11.72 -8.08
CA ILE A 10 -4.82 12.15 -9.40
C ILE A 10 -3.93 11.06 -9.96
N ILE A 11 -4.26 10.54 -11.15
CA ILE A 11 -3.56 9.42 -11.78
C ILE A 11 -2.81 9.88 -13.03
N GLN A 12 -1.62 9.31 -13.24
CA GLN A 12 -0.80 9.52 -14.43
C GLN A 12 -0.45 8.16 -15.05
N ARG A 13 -0.20 8.12 -16.36
CA ARG A 13 0.29 6.91 -17.02
C ARG A 13 1.74 6.64 -16.65
N GLU A 14 2.07 5.35 -16.50
CA GLU A 14 3.37 4.84 -16.07
C GLU A 14 4.56 5.40 -16.89
N GLY A 15 4.42 5.56 -18.21
CA GLY A 15 5.46 6.13 -19.08
C GLY A 15 5.72 7.64 -18.95
N GLN A 16 5.04 8.32 -18.03
CA GLN A 16 5.21 9.75 -17.78
C GLN A 16 5.48 10.07 -16.29
N THR A 17 5.68 9.05 -15.45
CA THR A 17 5.84 9.23 -14.00
C THR A 17 7.11 10.01 -13.69
N VAL A 18 6.94 11.15 -13.02
CA VAL A 18 8.03 11.89 -12.39
C VAL A 18 8.04 11.52 -10.92
N GLN A 19 9.22 11.38 -10.31
CA GLN A 19 9.30 11.18 -8.86
C GLN A 19 8.62 12.35 -8.13
N VAL A 20 7.70 12.02 -7.23
CA VAL A 20 6.99 13.00 -6.44
C VAL A 20 7.91 13.44 -5.30
N LYS A 21 8.36 14.69 -5.34
CA LYS A 21 9.18 15.27 -4.28
C LYS A 21 8.44 15.19 -2.93
N ASP A 22 9.18 14.81 -1.89
CA ASP A 22 8.71 14.69 -0.51
C ASP A 22 7.51 13.73 -0.34
N ALA A 23 7.37 12.73 -1.23
CA ALA A 23 6.34 11.71 -1.11
C ALA A 23 6.41 11.02 0.27
N ASN A 24 5.23 10.77 0.85
CA ASN A 24 5.09 10.20 2.19
C ASN A 24 3.93 9.20 2.27
N LYS A 25 3.42 8.78 1.11
CA LYS A 25 2.32 7.84 0.99
C LYS A 25 2.41 7.00 -0.28
N ALA A 26 2.07 5.73 -0.19
CA ALA A 26 1.93 4.85 -1.33
C ALA A 26 0.66 4.01 -1.23
N SER A 27 0.08 3.69 -2.38
CA SER A 27 -1.00 2.72 -2.49
C SER A 27 -0.45 1.45 -3.13
N VAL A 28 -0.55 0.34 -2.40
CA VAL A 28 0.06 -0.94 -2.74
C VAL A 28 -1.02 -2.01 -2.71
N THR A 29 -0.93 -2.97 -3.61
CA THR A 29 -1.64 -4.25 -3.48
C THR A 29 -0.68 -5.40 -3.36
N PHE A 30 -1.02 -6.37 -2.54
CA PHE A 30 -0.30 -7.63 -2.45
C PHE A 30 -1.25 -8.79 -2.24
N HIS A 31 -0.84 -10.00 -2.62
CA HIS A 31 -1.53 -11.21 -2.21
C HIS A 31 -0.54 -12.25 -1.71
N THR A 32 -1.00 -13.08 -0.78
CA THR A 32 -0.18 -14.09 -0.11
C THR A 32 -0.61 -15.49 -0.54
N ASP A 33 0.24 -16.49 -0.34
CA ASP A 33 0.02 -17.92 -0.62
C ASP A 33 -1.08 -18.63 0.21
N HIS A 34 -1.93 -17.86 0.90
CA HIS A 34 -3.00 -18.31 1.82
C HIS A 34 -2.55 -19.34 2.89
N SER A 35 -1.25 -19.45 3.15
CA SER A 35 -0.73 -20.22 4.27
C SER A 35 -1.15 -19.57 5.60
N ARG A 36 -1.33 -20.38 6.65
CA ARG A 36 -1.76 -19.85 7.95
C ARG A 36 -0.75 -18.81 8.45
N GLY A 37 -1.23 -17.60 8.72
CA GLY A 37 -0.42 -16.49 9.23
C GLY A 37 0.32 -15.69 8.17
N SER A 38 0.14 -15.97 6.87
CA SER A 38 0.81 -15.25 5.78
C SER A 38 0.59 -13.74 5.83
N LEU A 39 -0.66 -13.29 5.97
CA LEU A 39 -1.00 -11.88 6.14
C LEU A 39 -0.32 -11.27 7.37
N ALA A 40 -0.34 -11.98 8.50
CA ALA A 40 0.26 -11.48 9.74
C ALA A 40 1.78 -11.26 9.59
N LYS A 41 2.49 -12.13 8.85
CA LYS A 41 3.91 -11.94 8.55
C LYS A 41 4.16 -10.66 7.74
N VAL A 42 3.36 -10.42 6.70
CA VAL A 42 3.45 -9.19 5.89
C VAL A 42 3.19 -7.95 6.75
N LEU A 43 2.12 -7.96 7.55
CA LEU A 43 1.79 -6.84 8.44
C LEU A 43 2.87 -6.59 9.49
N THR A 44 3.50 -7.65 9.99
CA THR A 44 4.62 -7.56 10.95
C THR A 44 5.83 -6.90 10.29
N ALA A 45 6.22 -7.33 9.08
CA ALA A 45 7.33 -6.74 8.35
C ALA A 45 7.10 -5.25 8.03
N ILE A 46 5.87 -4.86 7.71
CA ILE A 46 5.48 -3.45 7.52
C ILE A 46 5.66 -2.65 8.82
N ALA A 47 5.16 -3.20 9.94
CA ALA A 47 5.25 -2.56 11.25
C ALA A 47 6.70 -2.44 11.75
N GLU A 48 7.52 -3.47 11.56
CA GLU A 48 8.96 -3.46 11.89
C GLU A 48 9.74 -2.42 11.07
N GLY A 49 9.31 -2.15 9.84
CA GLY A 49 9.83 -1.06 9.01
C GLY A 49 9.35 0.34 9.43
N GLY A 50 8.51 0.45 10.46
CA GLY A 50 7.99 1.73 10.94
C GLY A 50 6.96 2.38 10.02
N ILE A 51 6.37 1.63 9.08
CA ILE A 51 5.35 2.15 8.16
C ILE A 51 3.97 2.08 8.79
N ASN A 52 3.23 3.18 8.70
CA ASN A 52 1.85 3.25 9.16
C ASN A 52 0.87 2.82 8.05
N LEU A 53 -0.08 1.96 8.37
CA LEU A 53 -1.15 1.57 7.45
C LEU A 53 -2.40 2.41 7.70
N SER A 54 -2.66 3.36 6.80
CA SER A 54 -3.86 4.21 6.86
C SER A 54 -5.10 3.58 6.23
N LYS A 55 -4.91 2.48 5.49
CA LYS A 55 -5.97 1.67 4.88
C LYS A 55 -5.46 0.25 4.70
N LEU A 56 -6.31 -0.74 4.98
CA LEU A 56 -6.08 -2.14 4.65
C LEU A 56 -7.43 -2.76 4.29
N GLN A 57 -7.58 -3.25 3.07
CA GLN A 57 -8.83 -3.84 2.58
C GLN A 57 -8.55 -5.08 1.75
N SER A 58 -9.22 -6.19 2.08
CA SER A 58 -9.21 -7.40 1.26
C SER A 58 -10.25 -7.31 0.14
N PHE A 59 -9.92 -7.83 -1.04
CA PHE A 59 -10.87 -8.03 -2.13
C PHE A 59 -10.60 -9.37 -2.83
N PRO A 60 -11.65 -10.03 -3.36
CA PRO A 60 -11.49 -11.30 -4.04
C PRO A 60 -10.71 -11.13 -5.35
N ILE A 61 -9.85 -12.08 -5.68
CA ILE A 61 -9.15 -12.11 -6.97
C ILE A 61 -10.07 -12.79 -8.01
N PRO A 62 -10.48 -12.09 -9.09
CA PRO A 62 -11.36 -12.66 -10.11
C PRO A 62 -10.76 -13.93 -10.74
N GLY A 63 -11.58 -14.97 -10.90
CA GLY A 63 -11.14 -16.24 -11.51
C GLY A 63 -10.34 -17.15 -10.58
N SER A 64 -10.30 -16.87 -9.27
CA SER A 64 -9.70 -17.75 -8.27
C SER A 64 -10.67 -18.05 -7.13
N ASP A 65 -10.70 -19.31 -6.71
CA ASP A 65 -11.47 -19.71 -5.54
C ASP A 65 -10.66 -19.41 -4.27
N TRP A 66 -11.27 -18.69 -3.33
CA TRP A 66 -10.72 -18.41 -1.99
C TRP A 66 -9.41 -17.61 -1.92
N LYS A 67 -8.92 -17.04 -3.02
CA LYS A 67 -7.79 -16.10 -3.00
C LYS A 67 -8.25 -14.66 -2.84
N TYR A 68 -7.55 -13.96 -1.96
CA TYR A 68 -7.76 -12.54 -1.67
C TYR A 68 -6.47 -11.77 -1.90
N ALA A 69 -6.61 -10.58 -2.49
CA ALA A 69 -5.60 -9.55 -2.51
C ALA A 69 -5.93 -8.50 -1.46
N PHE A 70 -4.90 -7.83 -0.96
CA PHE A 70 -4.99 -6.77 0.03
C PHE A 70 -4.55 -5.47 -0.61
N HIS A 71 -5.39 -4.45 -0.51
CA HIS A 71 -5.05 -3.08 -0.85
C HIS A 71 -4.67 -2.33 0.42
N ALA A 72 -3.49 -1.73 0.43
CA ALA A 72 -2.90 -1.03 1.55
C ALA A 72 -2.48 0.39 1.16
N ASP A 73 -2.83 1.37 2.00
CA ASP A 73 -2.25 2.70 1.93
C ASP A 73 -1.18 2.83 3.02
N MET A 74 0.09 2.84 2.60
CA MET A 74 1.28 2.94 3.44
C MET A 74 1.72 4.39 3.58
N GLU A 75 1.88 4.87 4.81
CA GLU A 75 2.43 6.19 5.14
C GLU A 75 3.81 6.02 5.75
N PHE A 76 4.78 6.77 5.24
CA PHE A 76 6.21 6.63 5.53
C PHE A 76 6.90 8.00 5.60
N ASP A 77 8.04 8.06 6.26
CA ASP A 77 8.79 9.29 6.50
C ASP A 77 9.64 9.71 5.29
N ASN A 78 10.21 8.74 4.59
CA ASN A 78 11.02 8.94 3.38
C ASN A 78 10.89 7.75 2.42
N ILE A 79 11.32 7.94 1.18
CA ILE A 79 11.14 6.94 0.13
C ILE A 79 11.99 5.70 0.38
N GLU A 80 13.17 5.85 0.97
CA GLU A 80 14.09 4.76 1.27
C GLU A 80 13.48 3.78 2.28
N GLN A 81 12.78 4.28 3.30
CA GLN A 81 12.01 3.47 4.25
C GLN A 81 10.94 2.63 3.54
N PHE A 82 10.22 3.25 2.60
CA PHE A 82 9.21 2.55 1.81
C PHE A 82 9.83 1.45 0.95
N GLU A 83 10.90 1.75 0.22
CA GLU A 83 11.60 0.79 -0.64
C GLU A 83 12.18 -0.39 0.15
N GLU A 84 12.72 -0.14 1.35
CA GLU A 84 13.22 -1.19 2.24
C GLU A 84 12.09 -2.14 2.67
N VAL A 85 10.92 -1.60 3.04
CA VAL A 85 9.76 -2.42 3.42
C VAL A 85 9.21 -3.20 2.24
N ILE A 86 9.12 -2.60 1.04
CA ILE A 86 8.68 -3.31 -0.17
C ILE A 86 9.59 -4.52 -0.41
N THR A 87 10.91 -4.32 -0.35
CA THR A 87 11.89 -5.40 -0.51
C THR A 87 11.72 -6.52 0.54
N LYS A 88 11.35 -6.18 1.78
CA LYS A 88 11.09 -7.16 2.85
C LYS A 88 9.79 -7.94 2.66
N ILE A 89 8.74 -7.33 2.10
CA ILE A 89 7.44 -8.00 1.94
C ILE A 89 7.33 -8.79 0.63
N GLU A 90 8.06 -8.41 -0.42
CA GLU A 90 8.09 -9.13 -1.69
C GLU A 90 8.24 -10.67 -1.52
N PRO A 91 9.23 -11.20 -0.77
CA PRO A 91 9.38 -12.64 -0.57
C PRO A 91 8.28 -13.29 0.29
N LEU A 92 7.45 -12.49 0.96
CA LEU A 92 6.31 -12.95 1.77
C LEU A 92 4.99 -12.98 0.96
N THR A 93 5.03 -12.53 -0.28
CA THR A 93 3.87 -12.35 -1.17
C THR A 93 4.04 -13.13 -2.47
N GLU A 94 2.94 -13.57 -3.07
CA GLU A 94 2.96 -14.13 -4.42
C GLU A 94 3.14 -13.02 -5.47
N GLU A 95 2.57 -11.85 -5.21
CA GLU A 95 2.74 -10.65 -6.02
C GLU A 95 2.56 -9.43 -5.12
N THR A 96 3.38 -8.40 -5.37
CA THR A 96 3.23 -7.06 -4.83
C THR A 96 3.24 -6.06 -5.98
N LYS A 97 2.31 -5.11 -5.98
CA LYS A 97 2.17 -4.07 -6.98
C LYS A 97 1.99 -2.71 -6.32
N VAL A 98 2.88 -1.78 -6.65
CA VAL A 98 2.79 -0.38 -6.24
C VAL A 98 1.99 0.39 -7.30
N TYR A 99 0.84 0.95 -6.93
CA TYR A 99 0.01 1.74 -7.85
C TYR A 99 0.42 3.21 -7.93
N GLY A 100 1.13 3.70 -6.92
CA GLY A 100 1.65 5.05 -6.91
C GLY A 100 2.29 5.40 -5.57
N VAL A 101 3.29 6.27 -5.67
CA VAL A 101 3.99 6.89 -4.55
C VAL A 101 3.75 8.40 -4.69
N TYR A 102 3.15 9.01 -3.68
CA TYR A 102 2.60 10.36 -3.76
C TYR A 102 2.64 11.09 -2.41
N LYS A 103 2.36 12.40 -2.45
CA LYS A 103 2.19 13.20 -1.24
C LYS A 103 0.78 13.01 -0.68
N LYS A 104 0.67 12.65 0.60
CA LYS A 104 -0.59 12.60 1.34
C LYS A 104 -1.29 13.95 1.26
N GLY A 105 -2.56 13.94 0.86
CA GLY A 105 -3.39 15.14 0.84
C GLY A 105 -3.67 15.67 2.26
N GLU A 106 -3.65 16.98 2.42
CA GLU A 106 -4.00 17.66 3.66
C GLU A 106 -5.52 17.82 3.76
N VAL A 107 -6.08 17.57 4.95
CA VAL A 107 -7.49 17.88 5.21
C VAL A 107 -7.56 19.34 5.60
N VAL A 108 -8.13 20.18 4.74
CA VAL A 108 -8.41 21.57 5.08
C VAL A 108 -9.59 21.57 6.07
N SER A 109 -9.31 21.93 7.31
CA SER A 109 -10.30 22.10 8.39
C SER A 109 -10.89 23.51 8.39
#